data_AF-A0AA41VPU0-F1
#
_entry.id   AF-A0AA41VPU0-F1
#
_cell.length_a   1.000
_cell.length_b   1.000
_cell.length_c   1.000
_cell.angle_alpha   90.00
_cell.angle_beta   90.00
_cell.angle_gamma   90.00
#
_symmetry.space_group_name_H-M   'P 1'
#
loop_
_entity.id
_entity.type
_entity.pdbx_description
1 polymer ?
#
loop_
_entity_poly.entity_id
_entity_poly.type
_entity_poly.pdbx_seq_one_letter_code
_entity_poly.pdbx_strand_id
1 'polypeptide(L)'
;VYPLCTVLSLLRLLLSQRNKIESFQTRFSLASASPLSETPISRWNRVAHKASKVGKGGTKDAKARILAFQHWIEAIDPRLRYGHSLHLYYEEWCNGDAGQPFFYWLDIGDGKDFENKECPRSKLRQQCIQYLGPHEREQHEYVITGGIIVHKLSGELMDTCLGSEGAKWIFVMSTSKKFYAGEKKKGCFHHSSFLAGGTTLAAGRLTAENGKLKSISAYSGHYRPTDENLDSFKDFLSRNGVIYPFRFIFVHNPYV
;
A
#
# COMPACT_ATOMS: atom_id res chain seq x y z
N VAL A 1 -15.91 9.29 -10.80
CA VAL A 1 -16.38 10.15 -9.68
C VAL A 1 -16.16 9.43 -8.34
N TYR A 2 -14.93 9.34 -7.79
CA TYR A 2 -14.67 8.70 -6.48
C TYR A 2 -13.48 9.25 -5.63
N PRO A 3 -12.90 10.46 -5.81
CA PRO A 3 -11.84 10.94 -4.92
C PRO A 3 -12.36 11.51 -3.57
N LEU A 4 -13.61 11.97 -3.49
CA LEU A 4 -14.19 12.57 -2.27
C LEU A 4 -14.57 11.53 -1.20
N CYS A 5 -15.11 10.36 -1.58
CA CYS A 5 -15.52 9.34 -0.63
C CYS A 5 -14.35 8.76 0.18
N THR A 6 -13.19 8.55 -0.42
CA THR A 6 -12.04 8.00 0.31
C THR A 6 -11.47 9.03 1.27
N VAL A 7 -11.31 10.29 0.86
CA VAL A 7 -10.84 11.36 1.76
C VAL A 7 -11.80 11.54 2.93
N LEU A 8 -13.12 11.51 2.69
CA LEU A 8 -14.12 11.53 3.75
C LEU A 8 -14.03 10.32 4.66
N SER A 9 -13.76 9.12 4.14
CA SER A 9 -13.51 7.93 4.96
C SER A 9 -12.20 8.03 5.76
N LEU A 10 -11.15 8.65 5.21
CA LEU A 10 -9.89 8.90 5.95
C LEU A 10 -10.18 9.86 7.08
N LEU A 11 -10.89 10.94 6.76
CA LEU A 11 -11.25 11.98 7.69
C LEU A 11 -12.13 11.39 8.78
N ARG A 12 -13.12 10.55 8.44
CA ARG A 12 -13.96 9.84 9.41
C ARG A 12 -13.15 8.89 10.29
N LEU A 13 -12.22 8.12 9.72
CA LEU A 13 -11.31 7.26 10.48
C LEU A 13 -10.45 8.10 11.43
N LEU A 14 -9.78 9.14 10.92
CA LEU A 14 -8.93 10.03 11.69
C LEU A 14 -9.71 10.81 12.75
N LEU A 15 -10.94 11.23 12.46
CA LEU A 15 -11.85 11.93 13.39
C LEU A 15 -12.36 10.97 14.46
N SER A 16 -12.75 9.75 14.11
CA SER A 16 -13.15 8.71 15.06
C SER A 16 -12.00 8.38 16.02
N GLN A 17 -10.79 8.19 15.49
CA GLN A 17 -9.59 7.99 16.30
C GLN A 17 -9.28 9.23 17.16
N ARG A 18 -9.37 10.45 16.60
CA ARG A 18 -9.16 11.71 17.32
C ARG A 18 -10.12 11.88 18.48
N ASN A 19 -11.42 11.66 18.28
CA ASN A 19 -12.43 11.77 19.33
C ASN A 19 -12.15 10.74 20.44
N LYS A 20 -11.80 9.50 20.08
CA LYS A 20 -11.39 8.48 21.07
C LYS A 20 -10.13 8.90 21.82
N ILE A 21 -9.15 9.53 21.17
CA ILE A 21 -7.94 10.07 21.81
C ILE A 21 -8.25 11.22 22.76
N GLU A 22 -9.03 12.21 22.34
CA GLU A 22 -9.42 13.35 23.20
C GLU A 22 -10.18 12.83 24.43
N SER A 23 -11.08 11.85 24.24
CA SER A 23 -11.76 11.16 25.35
C SER A 23 -10.80 10.36 26.23
N PHE A 24 -9.75 9.77 25.66
CA PHE A 24 -8.75 8.96 26.37
C PHE A 24 -7.80 9.86 27.16
N GLN A 25 -7.33 10.96 26.58
CA GLN A 25 -6.49 11.97 27.23
C GLN A 25 -7.19 12.61 28.42
N THR A 26 -8.46 12.98 28.26
CA THR A 26 -9.28 13.52 29.35
C THR A 26 -9.35 12.52 30.53
N ARG A 27 -9.40 11.21 30.23
CA ARG A 27 -9.40 10.13 31.24
C ARG A 27 -8.02 9.83 31.83
N PHE A 28 -6.94 9.99 31.06
CA PHE A 28 -5.58 9.60 31.45
C PHE A 28 -4.73 10.73 32.06
N SER A 29 -5.14 12.00 31.92
CA SER A 29 -4.47 13.16 32.55
C SER A 29 -4.47 13.14 34.09
N LEU A 30 -5.00 12.09 34.72
CA LEU A 30 -4.98 11.85 36.17
C LEU A 30 -3.97 10.78 36.62
N ALA A 31 -3.19 10.17 35.73
CA ALA A 31 -2.20 9.15 36.08
C ALA A 31 -0.82 9.46 35.47
N SER A 32 0.18 9.65 36.34
CA SER A 32 1.57 9.98 36.02
C SER A 32 2.25 8.96 35.09
N ALA A 33 2.86 9.41 34.00
CA ALA A 33 3.59 8.57 33.05
C ALA A 33 5.09 8.45 33.39
N SER A 34 5.64 7.24 33.23
CA SER A 34 7.05 6.90 33.44
C SER A 34 7.93 7.21 32.21
N PRO A 35 9.24 7.48 32.35
CA PRO A 35 10.07 8.13 31.31
C PRO A 35 10.51 7.24 30.13
N LEU A 36 10.27 5.93 30.17
CA LEU A 36 10.85 4.96 29.22
C LEU A 36 9.89 4.49 28.12
N SER A 37 8.63 4.89 28.16
CA SER A 37 7.62 4.49 27.17
C SER A 37 7.17 5.68 26.31
N GLU A 38 7.14 5.49 24.98
CA GLU A 38 6.60 6.50 24.06
C GLU A 38 5.17 6.85 24.49
N THR A 39 4.92 8.15 24.72
CA THR A 39 3.60 8.61 25.15
C THR A 39 2.54 8.32 24.07
N PRO A 40 1.26 8.11 24.45
CA PRO A 40 0.17 8.00 23.49
C PRO A 40 0.10 9.17 22.51
N ILE A 41 0.47 10.38 22.96
CA ILE A 41 0.49 11.62 22.17
C ILE A 41 1.57 11.56 21.08
N SER A 42 2.82 11.23 21.44
CA SER A 42 3.91 11.13 20.46
C SER A 42 3.66 10.05 19.41
N ARG A 43 3.06 8.93 19.82
CA ARG A 43 2.65 7.87 18.90
C ARG A 43 1.56 8.34 17.93
N TRP A 44 0.56 9.06 18.44
CA TRP A 44 -0.50 9.62 17.60
C TRP A 44 0.02 10.67 16.62
N ASN A 45 0.89 11.57 17.07
CA ASN A 45 1.51 12.56 16.18
C ASN A 45 2.25 11.88 15.01
N ARG A 46 2.89 10.74 15.26
CA ARG A 46 3.52 9.92 14.21
C ARG A 46 2.50 9.30 13.25
N VAL A 47 1.40 8.75 13.78
CA VAL A 47 0.30 8.20 12.96
C VAL A 47 -0.34 9.29 12.10
N ALA A 48 -0.63 10.46 12.68
CA ALA A 48 -1.17 11.62 11.97
C ALA A 48 -0.22 12.13 10.89
N HIS A 49 1.08 12.21 11.19
CA HIS A 49 2.09 12.57 10.20
C HIS A 49 2.17 11.55 9.06
N LYS A 50 2.12 10.24 9.34
CA LYS A 50 2.06 9.21 8.29
C LYS A 50 0.77 9.30 7.47
N ALA A 51 -0.37 9.51 8.12
CA ALA A 51 -1.66 9.69 7.47
C ALA A 51 -1.65 10.89 6.50
N SER A 52 -0.97 11.97 6.87
CA SER A 52 -0.82 13.15 6.00
C SER A 52 0.01 12.88 4.74
N LYS A 53 0.74 11.76 4.67
CA LYS A 53 1.54 11.35 3.50
C LYS A 53 0.83 10.30 2.65
N VAL A 54 -0.22 9.64 3.15
CA VAL A 54 -1.02 8.70 2.36
C VAL A 54 -1.64 9.44 1.19
N GLY A 55 -1.47 8.90 -0.02
CA GLY A 55 -1.97 9.56 -1.23
C GLY A 55 -1.21 10.82 -1.65
N LYS A 56 0.01 11.04 -1.15
CA LYS A 56 0.89 12.10 -1.67
C LYS A 56 1.08 11.91 -3.18
N GLY A 57 0.79 12.98 -3.94
CA GLY A 57 0.85 13.01 -5.40
C GLY A 57 -0.50 13.02 -6.10
N GLY A 58 -1.61 12.76 -5.39
CA GLY A 58 -2.95 12.67 -5.98
C GLY A 58 -3.54 13.99 -6.50
N THR A 59 -3.09 15.14 -5.99
CA THR A 59 -3.53 16.46 -6.47
C THR A 59 -2.93 16.84 -7.82
N LYS A 60 -1.90 16.11 -8.30
CA LYS A 60 -1.18 16.44 -9.53
C LYS A 60 -1.78 15.80 -10.78
N ASP A 61 -2.61 14.78 -10.63
CA ASP A 61 -3.24 14.08 -11.75
C ASP A 61 -4.59 13.49 -11.30
N ALA A 62 -5.68 13.89 -11.96
CA ALA A 62 -7.03 13.44 -11.62
C ALA A 62 -7.23 11.92 -11.79
N LYS A 63 -6.36 11.25 -12.55
CA LYS A 63 -6.38 9.80 -12.76
C LYS A 63 -5.59 9.04 -11.69
N ALA A 64 -4.85 9.74 -10.84
CA ALA A 64 -4.04 9.12 -9.79
C ALA A 64 -4.91 8.36 -8.77
N ARG A 65 -4.49 7.15 -8.44
CA ARG A 65 -5.15 6.26 -7.49
C ARG A 65 -4.41 6.28 -6.16
N ILE A 66 -5.16 6.48 -5.10
CA ILE A 66 -4.73 6.31 -3.71
C ILE A 66 -4.95 4.86 -3.28
N LEU A 67 -4.33 4.44 -2.18
CA LEU A 67 -4.60 3.13 -1.59
C LEU A 67 -6.09 2.96 -1.28
N ALA A 68 -6.61 1.74 -1.34
CA ALA A 68 -7.95 1.41 -0.89
C ALA A 68 -8.03 1.56 0.64
N PHE A 69 -9.19 1.97 1.14
CA PHE A 69 -9.39 2.29 2.56
C PHE A 69 -8.92 1.18 3.52
N GLN A 70 -9.22 -0.09 3.20
CA GLN A 70 -8.80 -1.26 3.99
C GLN A 70 -7.27 -1.38 4.16
N HIS A 71 -6.48 -0.74 3.29
CA HIS A 71 -5.01 -0.76 3.31
C HIS A 71 -4.39 0.55 3.84
N TRP A 72 -5.20 1.52 4.27
CA TRP A 72 -4.67 2.75 4.85
C TRP A 72 -4.10 2.54 6.24
N ILE A 73 -4.72 1.64 7.01
CA ILE A 73 -4.24 1.26 8.34
C ILE A 73 -2.80 0.73 8.28
N GLU A 74 -2.41 0.03 7.21
CA GLU A 74 -1.02 -0.41 6.95
C GLU A 74 -0.08 0.78 6.78
N ALA A 75 -0.48 1.76 5.95
CA ALA A 75 0.37 2.89 5.63
C ALA A 75 0.60 3.84 6.82
N ILE A 76 -0.38 3.92 7.73
CA ILE A 76 -0.29 4.75 8.93
C ILE A 76 0.24 3.99 10.15
N ASP A 77 0.29 2.66 10.11
CA ASP A 77 0.83 1.84 11.18
C ASP A 77 2.32 2.14 11.39
N PRO A 78 2.74 2.55 12.61
CA PRO A 78 4.15 2.72 12.94
C PRO A 78 4.98 1.46 12.66
N ARG A 79 4.39 0.28 12.85
CA ARG A 79 5.05 -1.03 12.70
C ARG A 79 4.94 -1.62 11.29
N LEU A 80 4.22 -0.94 10.39
CA LEU A 80 3.99 -1.37 9.00
C LEU A 80 3.43 -2.79 8.88
N ARG A 81 2.57 -3.23 9.82
CA ARG A 81 1.95 -4.55 9.75
C ARG A 81 1.06 -4.66 8.52
N TYR A 82 1.04 -5.85 7.93
CA TYR A 82 0.28 -6.14 6.72
C TYR A 82 -1.20 -5.81 6.89
N GLY A 83 -1.72 -4.93 6.02
CA GLY A 83 -3.02 -4.30 6.21
C GLY A 83 -4.18 -5.29 6.27
N HIS A 84 -4.15 -6.36 5.48
CA HIS A 84 -5.23 -7.36 5.49
C HIS A 84 -5.33 -8.06 6.86
N SER A 85 -4.19 -8.46 7.42
CA SER A 85 -4.13 -9.09 8.75
C SER A 85 -4.48 -8.08 9.85
N LEU A 86 -4.00 -6.84 9.72
CA LEU A 86 -4.29 -5.77 10.67
C LEU A 86 -5.78 -5.40 10.68
N HIS A 87 -6.48 -5.54 9.55
CA HIS A 87 -7.90 -5.20 9.44
C HIS A 87 -8.79 -6.09 10.31
N LEU A 88 -8.43 -7.36 10.47
CA LEU A 88 -9.15 -8.29 11.36
C LEU A 88 -9.20 -7.80 12.82
N TYR A 89 -8.12 -7.16 13.27
CA TYR A 89 -8.05 -6.55 14.60
C TYR A 89 -8.78 -5.20 14.65
N TYR A 90 -8.76 -4.46 13.54
CA TYR A 90 -9.46 -3.20 13.42
C TYR A 90 -10.99 -3.38 13.48
N GLU A 91 -11.52 -4.44 12.87
CA GLU A 91 -12.94 -4.79 12.95
C GLU A 91 -13.36 -5.10 14.39
N GLU A 92 -12.58 -5.92 15.10
CA GLU A 92 -12.83 -6.18 16.54
C GLU A 92 -12.85 -4.87 17.35
N TRP A 93 -11.86 -4.00 17.15
CA TRP A 93 -11.79 -2.71 17.82
C TRP A 93 -12.96 -1.79 17.47
N CYS A 94 -13.54 -1.89 16.26
CA CYS A 94 -14.73 -1.14 15.88
C CYS A 94 -15.99 -1.66 16.57
N ASN A 95 -16.09 -2.97 16.77
CA ASN A 95 -17.23 -3.61 17.40
C ASN A 95 -17.23 -3.41 18.93
N GLY A 96 -16.05 -3.22 19.53
CA GLY A 96 -15.91 -2.96 20.96
C GLY A 96 -16.01 -1.48 21.36
N ASP A 97 -16.43 -1.22 22.60
CA ASP A 97 -16.37 0.10 23.22
C ASP A 97 -15.02 0.34 23.93
N ALA A 98 -13.93 0.04 23.22
CA ALA A 98 -12.60 0.04 23.83
C ALA A 98 -12.17 1.41 24.40
N GLY A 99 -12.83 2.51 24.03
CA GLY A 99 -12.48 3.89 24.44
C GLY A 99 -11.05 4.36 24.10
N GLN A 100 -10.22 3.45 23.57
CA GLN A 100 -8.80 3.59 23.34
C GLN A 100 -8.53 3.75 21.84
N PRO A 101 -7.49 4.50 21.45
CA PRO A 101 -7.06 4.60 20.06
C PRO A 101 -6.61 3.24 19.53
N PHE A 102 -6.88 2.90 18.26
CA PHE A 102 -6.68 1.55 17.73
C PHE A 102 -5.27 0.97 17.98
N PHE A 103 -4.21 1.70 17.60
CA PHE A 103 -2.84 1.21 17.81
C PHE A 103 -2.44 1.15 19.29
N TYR A 104 -3.03 1.98 20.14
CA TYR A 104 -2.83 1.88 21.59
C TYR A 104 -3.51 0.62 22.12
N TRP A 105 -4.80 0.46 21.85
CA TRP A 105 -5.59 -0.71 22.21
C TRP A 105 -4.90 -2.00 21.76
N LEU A 106 -4.41 -2.03 20.52
CA LEU A 106 -3.79 -3.19 19.92
C LEU A 106 -2.41 -3.52 20.51
N ASP A 107 -1.60 -2.53 20.88
CA ASP A 107 -0.20 -2.78 21.27
C ASP A 107 0.06 -2.72 22.77
N ILE A 108 -0.77 -2.01 23.54
CA ILE A 108 -0.54 -1.71 24.96
C ILE A 108 -1.81 -1.85 25.80
N GLY A 109 -2.95 -1.41 25.27
CA GLY A 109 -4.22 -1.33 25.98
C GLY A 109 -4.97 -2.65 26.02
N ASP A 110 -6.30 -2.55 26.01
CA ASP A 110 -7.17 -3.67 26.39
C ASP A 110 -7.15 -4.81 25.36
N GLY A 111 -6.81 -4.50 24.10
CA GLY A 111 -6.67 -5.46 23.02
C GLY A 111 -5.30 -6.11 22.91
N LYS A 112 -4.35 -5.83 23.82
CA LYS A 112 -2.97 -6.33 23.72
C LYS A 112 -2.90 -7.86 23.69
N ASP A 113 -3.80 -8.51 24.42
CA ASP A 113 -3.93 -9.96 24.62
C ASP A 113 -5.03 -10.58 23.73
N PHE A 114 -5.72 -9.77 22.92
CA PHE A 114 -6.69 -10.27 21.96
C PHE A 114 -6.00 -11.08 20.85
N GLU A 115 -6.49 -12.29 20.61
CA GLU A 115 -6.02 -13.22 19.59
C GLU A 115 -7.11 -13.47 18.56
N ASN A 116 -6.84 -13.13 17.29
CA ASN A 116 -7.76 -13.42 16.20
C ASN A 116 -7.53 -14.86 15.69
N LYS A 117 -8.63 -15.59 15.45
CA LYS A 117 -8.59 -17.00 15.03
C LYS A 117 -7.88 -17.21 13.68
N GLU A 118 -8.05 -16.29 12.73
CA GLU A 118 -7.48 -16.39 11.37
C GLU A 118 -6.05 -15.82 11.27
N CYS A 119 -5.76 -14.81 12.08
CA CYS A 119 -4.45 -14.22 12.18
C CYS A 119 -4.04 -14.04 13.65
N PRO A 120 -3.37 -15.03 14.24
CA PRO A 120 -2.78 -14.87 15.58
C PRO A 120 -1.76 -13.73 15.63
N ARG A 121 -1.48 -13.21 16.82
CA ARG A 121 -0.59 -12.06 17.04
C ARG A 121 0.83 -12.34 16.57
N SER A 122 1.30 -13.57 16.71
CA SER A 122 2.60 -14.01 16.20
C SER A 122 2.71 -13.78 14.68
N LYS A 123 1.69 -14.18 13.92
CA LYS A 123 1.60 -13.97 12.48
C LYS A 123 1.45 -12.50 12.12
N LEU A 124 0.62 -11.74 12.84
CA LEU A 124 0.48 -10.29 12.62
C LEU A 124 1.82 -9.56 12.79
N ARG A 125 2.61 -9.93 13.81
CA ARG A 125 3.90 -9.30 14.12
C ARG A 125 5.01 -9.67 13.11
N GLN A 126 4.91 -10.83 12.47
CA GLN A 126 5.85 -11.28 11.45
C GLN A 126 5.56 -10.64 10.07
N GLN A 127 4.29 -10.37 9.78
CA GLN A 127 3.88 -9.79 8.50
C GLN A 127 4.01 -8.28 8.52
N CYS A 128 5.20 -7.78 8.16
CA CYS A 128 5.48 -6.36 8.04
C CYS A 128 5.81 -6.01 6.59
N ILE A 129 5.17 -4.96 6.07
CA ILE A 129 5.38 -4.48 4.71
C ILE A 129 6.62 -3.61 4.64
N GLN A 130 7.49 -3.94 3.69
CA GLN A 130 8.63 -3.13 3.33
C GLN A 130 8.18 -1.97 2.46
N TYR A 131 8.30 -0.74 2.95
CA TYR A 131 8.10 0.48 2.17
C TYR A 131 9.44 1.03 1.72
N LEU A 132 9.59 1.21 0.41
CA LEU A 132 10.85 1.61 -0.18
C LEU A 132 11.09 3.12 -0.04
N GLY A 133 12.27 3.47 0.44
CA GLY A 133 12.84 4.81 0.38
C GLY A 133 13.25 5.20 -1.04
N PRO A 134 13.57 6.48 -1.31
CA PRO A 134 13.95 6.95 -2.64
C PRO A 134 15.09 6.15 -3.28
N HIS A 135 16.12 5.80 -2.53
CA HIS A 135 17.27 5.04 -3.02
C HIS A 135 16.93 3.55 -3.26
N GLU A 136 16.23 2.91 -2.32
CA GLU A 136 15.82 1.50 -2.47
C GLU A 136 14.90 1.31 -3.69
N ARG A 137 14.08 2.32 -4.03
CA ARG A 137 13.23 2.29 -5.24
C ARG A 137 14.00 2.24 -6.54
N GLU A 138 15.24 2.75 -6.58
CA GLU A 138 16.04 2.76 -7.81
C GLU A 138 16.35 1.33 -8.28
N GLN A 139 16.48 0.40 -7.32
CA GLN A 139 16.66 -1.04 -7.57
C GLN A 139 15.43 -1.75 -8.16
N HIS A 140 14.31 -1.02 -8.26
CA HIS A 140 13.06 -1.52 -8.81
C HIS A 140 12.60 -0.68 -10.01
N GLU A 141 13.39 0.31 -10.45
CA GLU A 141 13.03 1.19 -11.55
C GLU A 141 13.40 0.52 -12.88
N TYR A 142 12.44 0.48 -13.79
CA TYR A 142 12.62 -0.03 -15.15
C TYR A 142 12.32 1.09 -16.15
N VAL A 143 13.04 1.08 -17.26
CA VAL A 143 12.82 1.98 -18.40
C VAL A 143 12.50 1.16 -19.64
N ILE A 144 11.83 1.80 -20.60
CA ILE A 144 11.43 1.15 -21.84
C ILE A 144 12.13 1.86 -22.99
N THR A 145 12.99 1.12 -23.70
CA THR A 145 13.80 1.66 -24.79
C THR A 145 13.54 0.80 -26.03
N GLY A 146 12.94 1.40 -27.07
CA GLY A 146 12.64 0.68 -28.31
C GLY A 146 11.75 -0.55 -28.10
N GLY A 147 10.79 -0.47 -27.18
CA GLY A 147 9.88 -1.57 -26.84
C GLY A 147 10.45 -2.65 -25.91
N ILE A 148 11.70 -2.50 -25.46
CA ILE A 148 12.35 -3.43 -24.55
C ILE A 148 12.39 -2.84 -23.14
N ILE A 149 11.93 -3.62 -22.17
CA ILE A 149 11.94 -3.27 -20.75
C ILE A 149 13.29 -3.66 -20.15
N VAL A 150 14.01 -2.67 -19.62
CA VAL A 150 15.34 -2.85 -19.03
C VAL A 150 15.37 -2.29 -17.62
N HIS A 151 16.08 -2.98 -16.73
CA HIS A 151 16.34 -2.48 -15.38
C HIS A 151 17.23 -1.24 -15.48
N LYS A 152 16.83 -0.14 -14.84
CA LYS A 152 17.43 1.17 -15.08
C LYS A 152 18.90 1.24 -14.67
N LEU A 153 19.28 0.57 -13.59
CA LEU A 153 20.65 0.63 -13.06
C LEU A 153 21.58 -0.40 -13.70
N SER A 154 21.15 -1.67 -13.77
CA SER A 154 22.00 -2.74 -14.30
C SER A 154 21.99 -2.82 -15.83
N GLY A 155 20.98 -2.25 -16.49
CA GLY A 155 20.77 -2.40 -17.93
C GLY A 155 20.27 -3.79 -18.34
N GLU A 156 20.07 -4.69 -17.39
CA GLU A 156 19.60 -6.04 -17.65
C GLU A 156 18.17 -6.04 -18.18
N LEU A 157 17.91 -6.97 -19.10
CA LEU A 157 16.57 -7.17 -19.64
C LEU A 157 15.64 -7.67 -18.53
N MET A 158 14.43 -7.14 -18.47
CA MET A 158 13.43 -7.67 -17.55
C MET A 158 13.07 -9.10 -17.95
N ASP A 159 13.31 -10.04 -17.04
CA ASP A 159 12.86 -11.41 -17.19
C ASP A 159 12.16 -11.87 -15.91
N THR A 160 10.88 -12.20 -16.06
CA THR A 160 10.03 -12.65 -14.95
C THR A 160 10.00 -14.17 -14.80
N CYS A 161 10.54 -14.91 -15.78
CA CYS A 161 10.65 -16.36 -15.76
C CYS A 161 11.82 -16.83 -14.88
N LEU A 162 12.81 -15.97 -14.64
CA LEU A 162 13.94 -16.22 -13.73
C LEU A 162 13.56 -16.17 -12.23
N GLY A 163 12.31 -15.82 -11.91
CA GLY A 163 11.81 -15.78 -10.54
C GLY A 163 11.56 -17.17 -9.95
N SER A 164 11.14 -17.21 -8.69
CA SER A 164 10.68 -18.46 -8.06
C SER A 164 9.47 -19.03 -8.82
N GLU A 165 9.32 -20.35 -8.85
CA GLU A 165 8.19 -20.99 -9.53
C GLU A 165 6.85 -20.46 -8.96
N GLY A 166 5.97 -19.97 -9.84
CA GLY A 166 4.70 -19.34 -9.44
C GLY A 166 4.82 -17.92 -8.87
N ALA A 167 6.00 -17.29 -8.92
CA ALA A 167 6.23 -15.91 -8.51
C ALA A 167 5.30 -14.94 -9.24
N LYS A 168 4.65 -14.06 -8.47
CA LYS A 168 3.75 -13.04 -9.02
C LYS A 168 4.50 -11.72 -9.14
N TRP A 169 4.83 -11.33 -10.35
CA TRP A 169 5.41 -10.01 -10.61
C TRP A 169 4.34 -8.93 -10.60
N ILE A 170 4.63 -7.82 -9.93
CA ILE A 170 3.77 -6.66 -9.77
C ILE A 170 4.48 -5.41 -10.25
N PHE A 171 3.70 -4.43 -10.69
CA PHE A 171 4.22 -3.13 -11.09
C PHE A 171 3.38 -1.97 -10.59
N VAL A 172 4.00 -0.80 -10.49
CA VAL A 172 3.32 0.48 -10.36
C VAL A 172 3.95 1.52 -11.28
N MET A 173 3.13 2.45 -11.77
CA MET A 173 3.57 3.66 -12.44
C MET A 173 3.27 4.86 -11.52
N SER A 174 4.29 5.61 -11.16
CA SER A 174 4.14 6.84 -10.35
C SER A 174 3.52 7.98 -11.16
N THR A 175 3.11 9.06 -10.49
CA THR A 175 2.58 10.27 -11.15
C THR A 175 3.62 11.04 -11.96
N SER A 176 4.91 10.80 -11.74
CA SER A 176 5.99 11.28 -12.61
C SER A 176 6.34 10.29 -13.72
N LYS A 177 5.45 9.33 -14.05
CA LYS A 177 5.64 8.29 -15.07
C LYS A 177 6.88 7.41 -14.88
N LYS A 178 7.44 7.34 -13.67
CA LYS A 178 8.45 6.32 -13.35
C LYS A 178 7.76 4.97 -13.17
N PHE A 179 8.31 3.95 -13.81
CA PHE A 179 7.81 2.59 -13.85
C PHE A 179 8.64 1.71 -12.90
N TYR A 180 7.97 1.10 -11.92
CA TYR A 180 8.60 0.23 -10.94
C TYR A 180 8.00 -1.17 -11.00
N ALA A 181 8.83 -2.19 -10.86
CA ALA A 181 8.39 -3.57 -10.85
C ALA A 181 9.22 -4.45 -9.92
N GLY A 182 8.66 -5.59 -9.54
CA GLY A 182 9.31 -6.53 -8.65
C GLY A 182 8.44 -7.73 -8.30
N GLU A 183 9.06 -8.73 -7.70
CA GLU A 183 8.37 -9.92 -7.23
C GLU A 183 7.52 -9.63 -5.98
N LYS A 184 6.25 -10.02 -6.00
CA LYS A 184 5.34 -9.89 -4.87
C LYS A 184 5.65 -10.95 -3.80
N LYS A 185 5.94 -10.52 -2.57
CA LYS A 185 6.08 -11.38 -1.40
C LYS A 185 4.88 -11.22 -0.47
N LYS A 186 4.03 -12.24 -0.33
CA LYS A 186 2.79 -12.17 0.49
C LYS A 186 3.10 -11.72 1.93
N GLY A 187 2.49 -10.63 2.39
CA GLY A 187 2.69 -10.11 3.75
C GLY A 187 3.99 -9.33 3.96
N CYS A 188 4.80 -9.10 2.91
CA CYS A 188 6.07 -8.36 3.00
C CYS A 188 6.24 -7.32 1.88
N PHE A 189 5.91 -7.64 0.63
CA PHE A 189 6.15 -6.76 -0.51
C PHE A 189 4.98 -6.73 -1.49
N HIS A 190 4.34 -5.57 -1.63
CA HIS A 190 3.11 -5.34 -2.40
C HIS A 190 3.20 -4.07 -3.25
N HIS A 191 2.14 -3.75 -4.01
CA HIS A 191 2.11 -2.52 -4.80
C HIS A 191 2.37 -1.26 -3.96
N SER A 192 1.87 -1.23 -2.71
CA SER A 192 2.08 -0.12 -1.77
C SER A 192 3.55 0.12 -1.43
N SER A 193 4.37 -0.95 -1.47
CA SER A 193 5.79 -0.93 -1.14
C SER A 193 6.60 0.04 -1.98
N PHE A 194 6.37 0.07 -3.30
CA PHE A 194 7.17 0.88 -4.22
C PHE A 194 7.10 2.37 -3.91
N LEU A 195 5.94 2.90 -3.53
CA LEU A 195 5.74 4.34 -3.32
C LEU A 195 5.46 4.68 -1.86
N ALA A 196 5.67 3.73 -0.94
CA ALA A 196 5.35 3.89 0.48
C ALA A 196 3.92 4.39 0.72
N GLY A 197 2.95 3.83 -0.01
CA GLY A 197 1.54 4.24 0.02
C GLY A 197 1.19 5.55 -0.72
N GLY A 198 2.14 6.11 -1.48
CA GLY A 198 1.90 7.21 -2.41
C GLY A 198 1.00 6.83 -3.59
N THR A 199 0.58 7.82 -4.38
CA THR A 199 -0.34 7.59 -5.50
C THR A 199 0.29 6.95 -6.72
N THR A 200 -0.49 6.16 -7.46
CA THR A 200 -0.09 5.53 -8.71
C THR A 200 -1.00 5.97 -9.87
N LEU A 201 -0.46 6.10 -11.08
CA LEU A 201 -1.25 6.26 -12.31
C LEU A 201 -1.76 4.92 -12.82
N ALA A 202 -0.99 3.86 -12.57
CA ALA A 202 -1.34 2.49 -12.89
C ALA A 202 -0.67 1.54 -11.90
N ALA A 203 -1.30 0.40 -11.65
CA ALA A 203 -0.73 -0.67 -10.86
C ALA A 203 -1.29 -2.00 -11.37
N GLY A 204 -0.52 -3.08 -11.25
CA GLY A 204 -0.98 -4.33 -11.82
C GLY A 204 0.00 -5.47 -11.68
N ARG A 205 -0.23 -6.51 -12.48
CA ARG A 205 0.72 -7.60 -12.70
C ARG A 205 1.22 -7.55 -14.12
N LEU A 206 2.43 -8.03 -14.32
CA LEU A 206 3.01 -8.20 -15.63
C LEU A 206 3.85 -9.47 -15.69
N THR A 207 4.09 -9.96 -16.90
CA THR A 207 5.17 -10.89 -17.19
C THR A 207 5.96 -10.38 -18.39
N ALA A 208 7.25 -10.58 -18.37
CA ALA A 208 8.17 -10.27 -19.44
C ALA A 208 9.23 -11.37 -19.56
N GLU A 209 9.77 -11.53 -20.76
CA GLU A 209 10.80 -12.51 -21.10
C GLU A 209 11.78 -11.83 -22.04
N ASN A 210 13.08 -11.85 -21.72
CA ASN A 210 14.11 -11.15 -22.49
C ASN A 210 13.74 -9.67 -22.78
N GLY A 211 13.20 -8.98 -21.78
CA GLY A 211 12.78 -7.58 -21.84
C GLY A 211 11.51 -7.32 -22.66
N LYS A 212 10.95 -8.34 -23.33
CA LYS A 212 9.69 -8.22 -24.07
C LYS A 212 8.52 -8.48 -23.16
N LEU A 213 7.58 -7.55 -23.13
CA LEU A 213 6.34 -7.69 -22.37
C LEU A 213 5.48 -8.83 -22.96
N LYS A 214 5.08 -9.77 -22.12
CA LYS A 214 4.26 -10.94 -22.50
C LYS A 214 2.82 -10.82 -22.04
N SER A 215 2.61 -10.32 -20.83
CA SER A 215 1.26 -10.07 -20.33
C SER A 215 1.21 -8.92 -19.36
N ILE A 216 0.05 -8.25 -19.30
CA ILE A 216 -0.29 -7.27 -18.25
C ILE A 216 -1.74 -7.44 -17.80
N SER A 217 -2.00 -7.05 -16.56
CA SER A 217 -3.35 -6.93 -15.99
C SER A 217 -3.42 -5.79 -14.99
N ALA A 218 -4.56 -5.10 -14.91
CA ALA A 218 -4.84 -4.05 -13.91
C ALA A 218 -5.16 -4.61 -12.52
N TYR A 219 -4.53 -5.73 -12.13
CA TYR A 219 -4.85 -6.39 -10.88
C TYR A 219 -4.02 -5.84 -9.72
N SER A 220 -4.61 -4.90 -8.97
CA SER A 220 -4.08 -4.45 -7.67
C SER A 220 -5.19 -4.33 -6.63
N GLY A 221 -5.18 -5.21 -5.63
CA GLY A 221 -6.07 -5.08 -4.47
C GLY A 221 -5.81 -3.82 -3.65
N HIS A 222 -4.59 -3.28 -3.73
CA HIS A 222 -4.16 -2.09 -2.97
C HIS A 222 -4.62 -0.79 -3.62
N TYR A 223 -4.47 -0.62 -4.93
CA TYR A 223 -4.80 0.63 -5.62
C TYR A 223 -6.09 0.59 -6.42
N ARG A 224 -6.64 -0.60 -6.68
CA ARG A 224 -7.86 -0.85 -7.46
C ARG A 224 -7.96 0.10 -8.67
N PRO A 225 -7.00 0.02 -9.61
CA PRO A 225 -7.00 0.85 -10.80
C PRO A 225 -8.20 0.54 -11.68
N THR A 226 -8.65 1.55 -12.40
CA THR A 226 -9.77 1.48 -13.36
C THR A 226 -9.27 1.05 -14.73
N ASP A 227 -10.19 0.73 -15.65
CA ASP A 227 -9.83 0.44 -17.04
C ASP A 227 -9.13 1.64 -17.71
N GLU A 228 -9.54 2.87 -17.41
CA GLU A 228 -8.85 4.08 -17.90
C GLU A 228 -7.39 4.19 -17.42
N ASN A 229 -7.10 3.73 -16.20
CA ASN A 229 -5.73 3.67 -15.69
C ASN A 229 -4.90 2.66 -16.48
N LEU A 230 -5.51 1.52 -16.83
CA LEU A 230 -4.87 0.50 -17.65
C LEU A 230 -4.63 1.01 -19.06
N ASP A 231 -5.60 1.70 -19.66
CA ASP A 231 -5.46 2.26 -21.01
C ASP A 231 -4.40 3.36 -21.05
N SER A 232 -4.34 4.21 -20.03
CA SER A 232 -3.26 5.20 -19.89
C SER A 232 -1.88 4.53 -19.78
N PHE A 233 -1.79 3.35 -19.17
CA PHE A 233 -0.56 2.56 -19.12
C PHE A 233 -0.25 1.89 -20.46
N LYS A 234 -1.25 1.37 -21.18
CA LYS A 234 -1.07 0.83 -22.54
C LYS A 234 -0.51 1.89 -23.48
N ASP A 235 -1.09 3.08 -23.47
CA ASP A 235 -0.59 4.24 -24.21
C ASP A 235 0.86 4.57 -23.88
N PHE A 236 1.22 4.52 -22.60
CA PHE A 236 2.61 4.71 -22.17
C PHE A 236 3.53 3.63 -22.76
N LEU A 237 3.13 2.35 -22.72
CA LEU A 237 3.91 1.26 -23.32
C LEU A 237 4.09 1.45 -24.84
N SER A 238 3.01 1.74 -25.57
CA SER A 238 3.04 1.91 -27.02
C SER A 238 3.89 3.11 -27.45
N ARG A 239 3.81 4.25 -26.75
CA ARG A 239 4.67 5.42 -27.03
C ARG A 239 6.15 5.13 -26.82
N ASN A 240 6.48 4.15 -25.97
CA ASN A 240 7.87 3.69 -25.76
C ASN A 240 8.24 2.49 -26.64
N GLY A 241 7.46 2.20 -27.69
CA GLY A 241 7.80 1.23 -28.72
C GLY A 241 7.39 -0.22 -28.42
N VAL A 242 6.61 -0.49 -27.38
CA VAL A 242 6.11 -1.85 -27.13
C VAL A 242 5.03 -2.17 -28.19
N ILE A 243 5.31 -3.16 -29.05
CA ILE A 243 4.46 -3.52 -30.20
C ILE A 243 3.49 -4.65 -29.83
N TYR A 244 2.27 -4.57 -30.34
CA TYR A 244 1.23 -5.59 -30.21
C TYR A 244 1.38 -6.73 -31.25
N PRO A 245 0.97 -7.97 -30.93
CA PRO A 245 0.21 -8.36 -29.74
C PRO A 245 1.07 -8.99 -28.62
N PHE A 246 0.79 -8.61 -27.37
CA PHE A 246 1.13 -9.36 -26.16
C PHE A 246 -0.18 -9.74 -25.43
N ARG A 247 -0.18 -10.83 -24.65
CA ARG A 247 -1.41 -11.41 -24.10
C ARG A 247 -2.00 -10.52 -23.02
N PHE A 248 -3.18 -9.96 -23.27
CA PHE A 248 -3.95 -9.28 -22.23
C PHE A 248 -4.72 -10.29 -21.39
N ILE A 249 -4.51 -10.25 -20.07
CA ILE A 249 -5.33 -11.01 -19.14
C ILE A 249 -6.26 -10.02 -18.48
N PHE A 250 -7.50 -9.96 -18.98
CA PHE A 250 -8.59 -9.30 -18.27
C PHE A 250 -8.92 -10.14 -17.05
N VAL A 251 -8.35 -9.76 -15.90
CA VAL A 251 -8.89 -10.21 -14.62
C VAL A 251 -9.93 -9.18 -14.25
N HIS A 252 -11.21 -9.50 -14.43
CA HIS A 252 -12.27 -8.70 -13.82
C HIS A 252 -11.92 -8.56 -12.34
N ASN A 253 -11.77 -7.32 -11.90
CA ASN A 253 -11.58 -7.02 -10.50
C ASN A 253 -12.93 -7.35 -9.83
N PRO A 254 -13.05 -8.39 -9.00
CA PRO A 254 -14.34 -8.75 -8.39
C PRO A 254 -14.82 -7.71 -7.36
N TYR A 255 -14.09 -6.60 -7.23
CA TYR A 255 -14.35 -5.48 -6.33
C TYR A 255 -14.59 -4.15 -7.07
N VAL A 256 -14.83 -4.18 -8.39
CA VAL A 256 -15.37 -3.06 -9.19
C VAL A 256 -16.80 -3.40 -9.56
#